data_AF-A0A849DZG7-F1
#
_entry.id   AF-A0A849DZG7-F1
#
_cell.length_a   1.000
_cell.length_b   1.000
_cell.length_c   1.000
_cell.angle_alpha   90.00
_cell.angle_beta   90.00
_cell.angle_gamma   90.00
#
_symmetry.space_group_name_H-M   'P 1'
#
loop_
_entity.id
_entity.type
_entity.pdbx_description
1 polymer ?
#
loop_
_entity_poly.entity_id
_entity_poly.type
_entity_poly.pdbx_seq_one_letter_code
_entity_poly.pdbx_strand_id
1 'polypeptide(L)'
;NTAMDCCRTSRRLGGKDVKVVVRSPQKDMKASDWEIEDAIREDIPIYENHVPAEFVVENGKLTGMKFEKVTAEYDENGKRSLVPTGEDLVFMEADEVIIAIGQDNAFPWIERDIGMEFGDWDMPVVDKVTFQSSIKKVFFGGDAAFGPENIITAVAHGHQAAVSIDKFCHDADVTERLAPMTNLVSQKMGFHEWTYDAHIDHTDRRLVPHVDKDTALNNLKLEVEKGFDTNLGYEEAMRCLNCDVQTVFSESLCIECDACVDVCPTECINFTEPEEEEADLRQKLLVAATNWEQDIYVSDTLKTKRVMVKDENVCLHCGLCAERCPTSAWDMQKYLYNVTKAGKVA
;
A
#
# COMPACT_ATOMS: atom_id res chain seq x y z
N ASN A 1 8.72 14.93 -1.63
CA ASN A 1 9.83 14.13 -1.12
C ASN A 1 11.19 14.78 -1.34
N THR A 2 11.63 14.99 -2.59
CA THR A 2 12.96 15.55 -2.91
C THR A 2 13.39 16.77 -2.08
N ALA A 3 12.52 17.76 -1.88
CA ALA A 3 12.85 18.93 -1.06
C ALA A 3 13.14 18.58 0.42
N MET A 4 12.39 17.63 0.99
CA MET A 4 12.60 17.13 2.36
C MET A 4 13.97 16.46 2.45
N ASP A 5 14.28 15.57 1.50
CA ASP A 5 15.56 14.84 1.44
C ASP A 5 16.75 15.78 1.31
N CYS A 6 16.66 16.78 0.42
CA CYS A 6 17.68 17.80 0.26
C CYS A 6 17.91 18.55 1.57
N CYS A 7 16.86 19.07 2.19
CA CYS A 7 17.00 19.87 3.42
C CYS A 7 17.52 19.04 4.61
N ARG A 8 17.01 17.83 4.82
CA ARG A 8 17.50 16.92 5.87
C ARG A 8 18.96 16.54 5.66
N THR A 9 19.35 16.27 4.42
CA THR A 9 20.75 16.02 4.06
C THR A 9 21.61 17.26 4.30
N SER A 10 21.16 18.45 3.91
CA SER A 10 21.87 19.72 4.17
C SER A 10 22.08 19.96 5.66
N ARG A 11 21.08 19.65 6.52
CA ARG A 11 21.24 19.72 7.98
C ARG A 11 22.35 18.79 8.47
N ARG A 12 22.38 17.54 7.99
CA ARG A 12 23.40 16.53 8.36
C ARG A 12 24.80 16.87 7.83
N LEU A 13 24.88 17.64 6.75
CA LEU A 13 26.14 18.16 6.21
C LEU A 13 26.67 19.39 7.00
N GLY A 14 25.95 19.84 8.03
CA GLY A 14 26.35 20.96 8.89
C GLY A 14 25.66 22.28 8.57
N GLY A 15 24.64 22.28 7.70
CA GLY A 15 23.80 23.45 7.45
C GLY A 15 23.10 23.90 8.73
N LYS A 16 23.35 25.13 9.18
CA LYS A 16 22.86 25.63 10.48
C LYS A 16 21.43 26.17 10.42
N ASP A 17 21.10 26.84 9.32
CA ASP A 17 19.80 27.45 9.06
C ASP A 17 19.30 26.94 7.71
N VAL A 18 18.56 25.82 7.75
CA VAL A 18 18.01 25.16 6.56
C VAL A 18 16.51 25.33 6.58
N LYS A 19 15.96 25.85 5.49
CA LYS A 19 14.54 26.16 5.36
C LYS A 19 13.98 25.43 4.14
N VAL A 20 12.79 24.86 4.26
CA VAL A 20 12.01 24.44 3.10
C VAL A 20 11.11 25.61 2.73
N VAL A 21 11.11 26.00 1.46
CA VAL A 21 10.18 27.01 0.93
C VAL A 21 9.36 26.39 -0.19
N VAL A 22 8.04 26.37 -0.04
CA VAL A 22 7.12 25.75 -0.99
C VAL A 22 6.03 26.72 -1.42
N ARG A 23 5.63 26.60 -2.69
CA ARG A 23 4.58 27.45 -3.28
C ARG A 23 3.15 27.10 -2.85
N SER A 24 2.94 25.93 -2.26
CA SER A 24 1.63 25.41 -1.90
C SER A 24 1.43 25.34 -0.39
N PRO A 25 0.18 25.27 0.08
CA PRO A 25 -0.10 24.93 1.47
C PRO A 25 0.49 23.57 1.84
N GLN A 26 0.87 23.41 3.11
CA GLN A 26 1.46 22.18 3.64
C GLN A 26 0.53 20.98 3.42
N LYS A 27 -0.78 21.16 3.62
CA LYS A 27 -1.81 20.13 3.39
C LYS A 27 -1.90 19.62 1.95
N ASP A 28 -1.36 20.37 0.98
CA ASP A 28 -1.37 20.00 -0.42
C ASP A 28 0.05 19.72 -0.95
N MET A 29 1.02 19.54 -0.05
CA MET A 29 2.35 19.10 -0.44
C MET A 29 2.25 17.71 -1.03
N LYS A 30 2.96 17.47 -2.13
CA LYS A 30 3.11 16.12 -2.71
C LYS A 30 4.04 15.22 -1.87
N ALA A 31 4.62 15.77 -0.81
CA ALA A 31 5.50 15.01 0.05
C ALA A 31 4.66 14.13 0.98
N SER A 32 5.15 12.94 1.29
CA SER A 32 4.50 12.06 2.25
C SER A 32 4.46 12.70 3.64
N ASP A 33 3.37 12.48 4.38
CA ASP A 33 3.19 13.07 5.71
C ASP A 33 4.35 12.76 6.67
N TRP A 34 4.85 11.52 6.65
CA TRP A 34 5.97 11.10 7.49
C TRP A 34 7.29 11.82 7.14
N GLU A 35 7.52 12.19 5.88
CA GLU A 35 8.72 12.95 5.51
C GLU A 35 8.65 14.40 5.97
N ILE A 36 7.44 14.97 5.96
CA ILE A 36 7.18 16.31 6.49
C ILE A 36 7.41 16.32 8.00
N GLU A 37 6.86 15.34 8.72
CA GLU A 37 7.06 15.16 10.16
C GLU A 37 8.54 15.00 10.52
N ASP A 38 9.29 14.21 9.74
CA ASP A 38 10.72 14.00 9.93
C ASP A 38 11.54 15.28 9.70
N ALA A 39 11.21 16.08 8.69
CA ALA A 39 11.88 17.36 8.44
C ALA A 39 11.63 18.34 9.62
N ILE A 40 10.40 18.39 10.12
CA ILE A 40 10.04 19.19 11.30
C ILE A 40 10.79 18.70 12.54
N ARG A 41 10.89 17.38 12.74
CA ARG A 41 11.65 16.77 13.85
C ARG A 41 13.12 17.16 13.84
N GLU A 42 13.71 17.38 12.66
CA GLU A 42 15.09 17.84 12.46
C GLU A 42 15.27 19.39 12.53
N ASP A 43 14.25 20.11 13.01
CA ASP A 43 14.16 21.58 13.13
C ASP A 43 14.24 22.32 11.79
N ILE A 44 13.71 21.73 10.72
CA ILE A 44 13.68 22.38 9.40
C ILE A 44 12.32 23.09 9.24
N PRO A 45 12.26 24.43 9.35
CA PRO A 45 11.01 25.15 9.14
C PRO A 45 10.54 25.03 7.69
N ILE A 46 9.21 24.91 7.54
CA ILE A 46 8.53 24.89 6.24
C ILE A 46 7.78 26.21 6.06
N TYR A 47 8.15 26.96 5.03
CA TYR A 47 7.48 28.18 4.60
C TYR A 47 6.57 27.84 3.43
N GLU A 48 5.27 27.73 3.71
CA GLU A 48 4.24 27.49 2.70
C GLU A 48 3.81 28.76 1.97
N ASN A 49 3.21 28.61 0.80
CA ASN A 49 2.65 29.71 0.00
C ASN A 49 3.66 30.81 -0.40
N HIS A 50 4.91 30.42 -0.63
CA HIS A 50 5.97 31.30 -1.10
C HIS A 50 6.46 30.83 -2.48
N VAL A 51 6.15 31.61 -3.51
CA VAL A 51 6.59 31.35 -4.89
C VAL A 51 7.96 32.01 -5.11
N PRO A 52 8.97 31.28 -5.60
CA PRO A 52 10.29 31.86 -5.89
C PRO A 52 10.19 32.98 -6.94
N ALA A 53 10.72 34.16 -6.65
CA ALA A 53 10.65 35.33 -7.53
C ALA A 53 12.02 35.78 -8.07
N GLU A 54 13.02 35.96 -7.21
CA GLU A 54 14.32 36.51 -7.61
C GLU A 54 15.47 35.99 -6.73
N PHE A 55 16.59 35.59 -7.34
CA PHE A 55 17.86 35.38 -6.62
C PHE A 55 18.55 36.72 -6.35
N VAL A 56 18.92 36.97 -5.11
CA VAL A 56 19.62 38.21 -4.72
C VAL A 56 21.12 37.93 -4.65
N VAL A 57 21.88 38.62 -5.51
CA VAL A 57 23.33 38.45 -5.62
C VAL A 57 24.01 39.80 -5.39
N GLU A 58 24.88 39.87 -4.39
CA GLU A 58 25.67 41.05 -4.08
C GLU A 58 27.16 40.73 -4.21
N ASN A 59 27.91 41.58 -4.92
CA ASN A 59 29.35 41.39 -5.15
C ASN A 59 29.71 40.00 -5.71
N GLY A 60 28.83 39.42 -6.54
CA GLY A 60 29.02 38.10 -7.14
C GLY A 60 28.76 36.92 -6.20
N LYS A 61 28.20 37.15 -5.01
CA LYS A 61 27.80 36.11 -4.06
C LYS A 61 26.29 36.13 -3.82
N LEU A 62 25.68 34.96 -3.76
CA LEU A 62 24.28 34.83 -3.35
C LEU A 62 24.14 35.30 -1.89
N THR A 63 23.18 36.18 -1.64
CA THR A 63 22.84 36.65 -0.29
C THR A 63 21.46 36.21 0.14
N GLY A 64 20.62 35.74 -0.79
CA GLY A 64 19.33 35.16 -0.49
C GLY A 64 18.41 35.08 -1.69
N MET A 65 17.13 34.88 -1.41
CA MET A 65 16.10 34.79 -2.42
C MET A 65 14.85 35.56 -1.99
N LYS A 66 14.20 36.23 -2.95
CA LYS A 66 12.90 36.86 -2.76
C LYS A 66 11.78 35.92 -3.21
N PHE A 67 10.70 35.95 -2.46
CA PHE A 67 9.51 35.14 -2.69
C PHE A 67 8.26 36.02 -2.75
N GLU A 68 7.38 35.70 -3.68
CA GLU A 68 6.03 36.26 -3.72
C GLU A 68 5.12 35.42 -2.83
N LYS A 69 4.37 36.10 -1.95
CA LYS A 69 3.40 35.44 -1.09
C LYS A 69 2.10 35.24 -1.87
N VAL A 70 1.57 34.02 -1.82
CA VAL A 70 0.36 33.64 -2.54
C VAL A 70 -0.69 33.08 -1.59
N THR A 71 -1.92 32.95 -2.07
CA THR A 71 -2.98 32.18 -1.42
C THR A 71 -3.46 31.10 -2.37
N ALA A 72 -3.76 29.91 -1.85
CA ALA A 72 -4.36 28.85 -2.65
C ALA A 72 -5.89 29.02 -2.71
N GLU A 73 -6.40 29.15 -3.92
CA GLU A 73 -7.83 29.10 -4.23
C GLU A 73 -8.14 27.78 -4.96
N TYR A 74 -9.32 27.23 -4.74
CA TYR A 74 -9.76 25.97 -5.33
C TYR A 74 -11.06 26.23 -6.07
N ASP A 75 -11.13 25.82 -7.33
CA ASP A 75 -12.36 25.91 -8.12
C ASP A 75 -13.37 24.81 -7.75
N GLU A 76 -14.54 24.84 -8.37
CA GLU A 76 -15.61 23.84 -8.18
C GLU A 76 -15.19 22.40 -8.53
N ASN A 77 -14.11 22.24 -9.32
CA ASN A 77 -13.54 20.95 -9.70
C ASN A 77 -12.35 20.54 -8.80
N GLY A 78 -12.07 21.30 -7.74
CA GLY A 78 -10.94 21.08 -6.84
C GLY A 78 -9.58 21.44 -7.44
N LYS A 79 -9.53 22.07 -8.63
CA LYS A 79 -8.28 22.52 -9.23
C LYS A 79 -7.77 23.73 -8.46
N ARG A 80 -6.53 23.62 -8.00
CA ARG A 80 -5.85 24.66 -7.24
C ARG A 80 -5.24 25.73 -8.17
N SER A 81 -5.52 26.99 -7.88
CA SER A 81 -4.81 28.17 -8.39
C SER A 81 -4.09 28.90 -7.26
N LEU A 82 -2.91 29.43 -7.55
CA LEU A 82 -2.16 30.28 -6.62
C LEU A 82 -2.36 31.74 -7.03
N VAL A 83 -2.89 32.56 -6.13
CA VAL A 83 -3.19 33.98 -6.37
C VAL A 83 -2.23 34.84 -5.54
N PRO A 84 -1.47 35.77 -6.15
CA PRO A 84 -0.64 36.71 -5.42
C PRO A 84 -1.44 37.51 -4.39
N THR A 85 -0.90 37.67 -3.18
CA THR A 85 -1.56 38.48 -2.14
C THR A 85 -1.43 39.98 -2.39
N GLY A 86 -0.52 40.40 -3.28
CA GLY A 86 -0.18 41.80 -3.52
C GLY A 86 0.70 42.43 -2.43
N GLU A 87 1.15 41.64 -1.45
CA GLU A 87 2.16 42.05 -0.46
C GLU A 87 3.54 42.20 -1.13
N ASP A 88 4.43 42.96 -0.49
CA ASP A 88 5.83 43.08 -0.91
C ASP A 88 6.53 41.71 -0.91
N LEU A 89 7.52 41.56 -1.78
CA LEU A 89 8.32 40.34 -1.84
C LEU A 89 9.01 40.07 -0.51
N VAL A 90 8.90 38.84 -0.03
CA VAL A 90 9.55 38.36 1.19
C VAL A 90 10.97 37.97 0.86
N PHE A 91 11.96 38.68 1.42
CA PHE A 91 13.36 38.30 1.32
C PHE A 91 13.72 37.27 2.39
N MET A 92 14.34 36.17 1.99
CA MET A 92 14.92 35.17 2.89
C MET A 92 16.42 35.06 2.61
N GLU A 93 17.23 35.30 3.64
CA GLU A 93 18.69 35.17 3.58
C GLU A 93 19.09 33.71 3.36
N ALA A 94 20.01 33.48 2.43
CA ALA A 94 20.55 32.17 2.09
C ALA A 94 21.88 32.30 1.34
N ASP A 95 22.88 31.54 1.78
CA ASP A 95 24.17 31.41 1.08
C ASP A 95 24.09 30.40 -0.08
N GLU A 96 23.18 29.42 0.02
CA GLU A 96 22.95 28.37 -0.96
C GLU A 96 21.44 28.17 -1.17
N VAL A 97 21.02 27.96 -2.42
CA VAL A 97 19.63 27.63 -2.76
C VAL A 97 19.60 26.34 -3.58
N ILE A 98 18.90 25.34 -3.05
CA ILE A 98 18.71 24.05 -3.71
C ILE A 98 17.34 24.04 -4.38
N ILE A 99 17.33 24.01 -5.71
CA ILE A 99 16.09 23.98 -6.50
C ILE A 99 15.67 22.51 -6.65
N ALA A 100 14.75 22.06 -5.78
CA ALA A 100 14.16 20.72 -5.85
C ALA A 100 12.96 20.68 -6.82
N ILE A 101 13.21 20.99 -8.09
CA ILE A 101 12.20 20.89 -9.16
C ILE A 101 11.94 19.42 -9.53
N GLY A 102 10.75 19.16 -10.06
CA GLY A 102 10.39 17.84 -10.57
C GLY A 102 11.23 17.43 -11.79
N GLN A 103 10.92 16.25 -12.31
CA GLN A 103 11.55 15.70 -13.50
C GLN A 103 10.62 15.77 -14.69
N ASP A 104 11.20 16.03 -15.86
CA ASP A 104 10.56 15.85 -17.16
C ASP A 104 11.14 14.62 -17.84
N ASN A 105 10.32 13.95 -18.65
CA ASN A 105 10.79 12.84 -19.45
C ASN A 105 11.61 13.34 -20.64
N ALA A 106 12.75 12.71 -20.87
CA ALA A 106 13.66 13.07 -21.95
C ALA A 106 13.94 11.85 -22.82
N PHE A 107 13.43 11.88 -24.06
CA PHE A 107 13.63 10.83 -25.06
C PHE A 107 14.36 11.34 -26.32
N PRO A 108 15.54 11.98 -26.21
CA PRO A 108 16.24 12.56 -27.37
C PRO A 108 16.68 11.52 -28.41
N TRP A 109 16.71 10.24 -28.06
CA TRP A 109 17.03 9.12 -28.93
C TRP A 109 15.81 8.49 -29.61
N ILE A 110 14.60 8.97 -29.34
CA ILE A 110 13.38 8.51 -30.00
C ILE A 110 12.99 9.57 -31.01
N GLU A 111 13.26 9.31 -32.29
CA GLU A 111 12.93 10.25 -33.34
C GLU A 111 11.40 10.48 -33.39
N ARG A 112 10.97 11.73 -33.49
CA ARG A 112 9.53 12.07 -33.41
C ARG A 112 8.73 11.62 -34.64
N ASP A 113 9.41 11.22 -35.71
CA ASP A 113 8.83 10.78 -36.98
C ASP A 113 8.74 9.26 -37.13
N ILE A 114 9.12 8.47 -36.11
CA ILE A 114 8.98 7.00 -36.13
C ILE A 114 7.52 6.52 -36.13
N GLY A 115 6.55 7.44 -36.02
CA GLY A 115 5.11 7.14 -35.96
C GLY A 115 4.62 6.75 -34.57
N MET A 116 5.36 7.12 -33.51
CA MET A 116 4.89 6.95 -32.13
C MET A 116 4.13 8.20 -31.68
N GLU A 117 2.95 7.99 -31.11
CA GLU A 117 2.14 9.03 -30.49
C GLU A 117 2.72 9.45 -29.13
N PHE A 118 2.79 10.75 -28.92
CA PHE A 118 3.13 11.38 -27.65
C PHE A 118 1.97 12.27 -27.21
N GLY A 119 1.62 12.20 -25.93
CA GLY A 119 0.59 13.00 -25.29
C GLY A 119 1.19 14.21 -24.57
N ASP A 120 0.55 14.58 -23.47
CA ASP A 120 0.98 15.70 -22.64
C ASP A 120 2.40 15.47 -22.08
N TRP A 121 3.15 16.57 -21.88
CA TRP A 121 4.52 16.56 -21.36
C TRP A 121 5.49 15.67 -22.15
N ASP A 122 5.27 15.53 -23.46
CA ASP A 122 6.09 14.70 -24.37
C ASP A 122 6.15 13.21 -23.97
N MET A 123 5.14 12.73 -23.23
CA MET A 123 5.01 11.35 -22.78
C MET A 123 4.50 10.42 -23.87
N PRO A 124 5.06 9.21 -24.03
CA PRO A 124 4.50 8.24 -24.98
C PRO A 124 3.07 7.89 -24.58
N VAL A 125 2.18 7.79 -25.56
CA VAL A 125 0.84 7.24 -25.32
C VAL A 125 0.98 5.74 -25.15
N VAL A 126 0.71 5.26 -23.93
CA VAL A 126 0.92 3.87 -23.50
C VAL A 126 -0.38 3.32 -22.93
N ASP A 127 -0.75 2.11 -23.35
CA ASP A 127 -1.89 1.42 -22.80
C ASP A 127 -1.61 0.96 -21.35
N LYS A 128 -2.51 1.27 -20.42
CA LYS A 128 -2.31 1.04 -18.98
C LYS A 128 -2.28 -0.42 -18.57
N VAL A 129 -2.85 -1.31 -19.37
CA VAL A 129 -2.92 -2.75 -19.08
C VAL A 129 -1.75 -3.47 -19.70
N THR A 130 -1.44 -3.18 -20.96
CA THR A 130 -0.44 -3.88 -21.77
C THR A 130 0.91 -3.19 -21.76
N PHE A 131 1.02 -1.95 -21.29
CA PHE A 131 2.28 -1.18 -21.27
C PHE A 131 2.88 -0.98 -22.67
N GLN A 132 2.08 -1.21 -23.71
CA GLN A 132 2.46 -1.08 -25.12
C GLN A 132 2.19 0.34 -25.60
N SER A 133 3.11 0.91 -26.37
CA SER A 133 2.86 2.21 -27.00
C SER A 133 2.02 2.06 -28.28
N SER A 134 1.72 3.18 -28.93
CA SER A 134 1.14 3.20 -30.29
C SER A 134 1.95 2.40 -31.33
N ILE A 135 3.24 2.19 -31.11
CA ILE A 135 4.05 1.23 -31.88
C ILE A 135 4.04 -0.12 -31.16
N LYS A 136 3.37 -1.11 -31.74
CA LYS A 136 3.17 -2.46 -31.14
C LYS A 136 4.44 -3.17 -30.66
N LYS A 137 5.61 -2.83 -31.19
CA LYS A 137 6.89 -3.46 -30.81
C LYS A 137 7.60 -2.76 -29.64
N VAL A 138 7.06 -1.64 -29.16
CA VAL A 138 7.68 -0.77 -28.16
C VAL A 138 6.82 -0.76 -26.91
N PHE A 139 7.45 -0.97 -25.76
CA PHE A 139 6.81 -1.01 -24.46
C PHE A 139 7.53 -0.03 -23.51
N PHE A 140 6.79 0.53 -22.57
CA PHE A 140 7.30 1.46 -21.57
C PHE A 140 6.96 0.97 -20.16
N GLY A 141 7.75 1.36 -19.17
CA GLY A 141 7.48 1.08 -17.77
C GLY A 141 8.07 2.17 -16.87
N GLY A 142 7.61 2.21 -15.62
CA GLY A 142 8.02 3.22 -14.64
C GLY A 142 7.56 4.63 -15.01
N ASP A 143 8.35 5.61 -14.60
CA ASP A 143 8.02 7.03 -14.79
C ASP A 143 7.95 7.44 -16.27
N ALA A 144 8.69 6.72 -17.12
CA ALA A 144 8.69 6.91 -18.56
C ALA A 144 7.39 6.46 -19.26
N ALA A 145 6.50 5.75 -18.56
CA ALA A 145 5.20 5.32 -19.08
C ALA A 145 4.06 6.22 -18.58
N PHE A 146 4.01 6.51 -17.29
CA PHE A 146 2.84 7.12 -16.64
C PHE A 146 3.14 8.34 -15.77
N GLY A 147 4.39 8.81 -15.78
CA GLY A 147 4.83 9.96 -15.00
C GLY A 147 5.40 9.56 -13.64
N PRO A 148 5.90 10.55 -12.88
CA PRO A 148 6.68 10.33 -11.66
C PRO A 148 5.85 9.68 -10.55
N GLU A 149 6.24 8.49 -10.13
CA GLU A 149 5.68 7.78 -8.97
C GLU A 149 6.79 7.35 -8.01
N ASN A 150 6.49 6.50 -7.03
CA ASN A 150 7.52 5.92 -6.16
C ASN A 150 8.26 4.76 -6.86
N ILE A 151 9.44 4.42 -6.33
CA ILE A 151 10.31 3.38 -6.93
C ILE A 151 9.64 2.00 -6.97
N ILE A 152 8.80 1.66 -5.99
CA ILE A 152 8.11 0.36 -5.94
C ILE A 152 7.08 0.25 -7.07
N THR A 153 6.40 1.35 -7.41
CA THR A 153 5.50 1.44 -8.56
C THR A 153 6.27 1.27 -9.86
N ALA A 154 7.45 1.89 -9.98
CA ALA A 154 8.29 1.71 -11.17
C ALA A 154 8.76 0.26 -11.35
N VAL A 155 9.13 -0.43 -10.27
CA VAL A 155 9.45 -1.86 -10.28
C VAL A 155 8.23 -2.70 -10.68
N ALA A 156 7.05 -2.40 -10.12
CA ALA A 156 5.81 -3.08 -10.47
C ALA A 156 5.48 -2.91 -11.96
N HIS A 157 5.61 -1.69 -12.50
CA HIS A 157 5.46 -1.41 -13.93
C HIS A 157 6.43 -2.22 -14.78
N GLY A 158 7.69 -2.35 -14.36
CA GLY A 158 8.68 -3.20 -15.03
C GLY A 158 8.23 -4.66 -15.13
N HIS A 159 7.71 -5.23 -14.03
CA HIS A 159 7.13 -6.58 -14.05
C HIS A 159 5.92 -6.69 -14.98
N GLN A 160 5.03 -5.69 -14.99
CA GLN A 160 3.86 -5.72 -15.86
C GLN A 160 4.22 -5.59 -17.34
N ALA A 161 5.16 -4.71 -17.69
CA ALA A 161 5.66 -4.57 -19.06
C ALA A 161 6.37 -5.84 -19.52
N ALA A 162 7.15 -6.50 -18.65
CA ALA A 162 7.83 -7.76 -18.98
C ALA A 162 6.84 -8.86 -19.37
N VAL A 163 5.68 -8.96 -18.71
CA VAL A 163 4.63 -9.94 -19.06
C VAL A 163 4.09 -9.70 -20.47
N SER A 164 3.91 -8.43 -20.85
CA SER A 164 3.46 -8.08 -22.20
C SER A 164 4.51 -8.35 -23.25
N ILE A 165 5.78 -8.04 -22.95
CA ILE A 165 6.92 -8.31 -23.83
C ILE A 165 7.04 -9.82 -24.06
N ASP A 166 6.93 -10.63 -23.00
CA ASP A 166 6.97 -12.09 -23.09
C ASP A 166 5.85 -12.64 -23.97
N LYS A 167 4.61 -12.18 -23.77
CA LYS A 167 3.48 -12.56 -24.63
C LYS A 167 3.70 -12.16 -26.09
N PHE A 168 4.15 -10.92 -26.32
CA PHE A 168 4.43 -10.41 -27.66
C PHE A 168 5.48 -11.24 -28.39
N CYS A 169 6.57 -11.62 -27.70
CA CYS A 169 7.64 -12.45 -28.25
C CYS A 169 7.19 -13.89 -28.57
N HIS A 170 6.11 -14.38 -27.95
CA HIS A 170 5.53 -15.70 -28.18
C HIS A 170 4.31 -15.67 -29.13
N ASP A 171 4.10 -14.57 -29.86
CA ASP A 171 2.93 -14.35 -30.73
C ASP A 171 1.58 -14.56 -30.01
N ALA A 172 1.56 -14.34 -28.69
CA ALA A 172 0.35 -14.42 -27.87
C ALA A 172 -0.32 -13.04 -27.74
N ASP A 173 -1.62 -13.03 -27.48
CA ASP A 173 -2.35 -11.77 -27.22
C ASP A 173 -1.83 -11.09 -25.94
N VAL A 174 -1.38 -9.84 -26.09
CA VAL A 174 -0.87 -8.99 -25.01
C VAL A 174 -1.96 -8.51 -24.06
N THR A 175 -3.22 -8.50 -24.53
CA THR A 175 -4.39 -8.11 -23.74
C THR A 175 -4.89 -9.26 -22.84
N GLU A 176 -4.68 -10.51 -23.24
CA GLU A 176 -5.10 -11.71 -22.50
C GLU A 176 -4.13 -12.03 -21.35
N ARG A 177 -4.04 -11.14 -20.36
CA ARG A 177 -3.17 -11.31 -19.19
C ARG A 177 -3.82 -12.26 -18.19
N LEU A 178 -3.05 -13.25 -17.73
CA LEU A 178 -3.49 -14.07 -16.60
C LEU A 178 -3.61 -13.16 -15.38
N ALA A 179 -4.77 -13.23 -14.73
CA ALA A 179 -4.91 -12.66 -13.39
C ALA A 179 -3.90 -13.33 -12.44
N PRO A 180 -3.50 -12.66 -11.35
CA PRO A 180 -2.74 -13.31 -10.30
C PRO A 180 -3.44 -14.62 -9.90
N MET A 181 -2.67 -15.70 -9.81
CA MET A 181 -3.20 -16.98 -9.36
C MET A 181 -3.49 -16.87 -7.87
N THR A 182 -4.72 -17.16 -7.51
CA THR A 182 -5.13 -17.40 -6.14
C THR A 182 -5.47 -18.87 -6.00
N ASN A 183 -5.06 -19.48 -4.90
CA ASN A 183 -5.49 -20.83 -4.57
C ASN A 183 -5.64 -20.98 -3.07
N LEU A 184 -6.54 -21.87 -2.67
CA LEU A 184 -6.63 -22.35 -1.31
C LEU A 184 -6.00 -23.74 -1.28
N VAL A 185 -4.96 -23.91 -0.48
CA VAL A 185 -4.23 -25.17 -0.37
C VAL A 185 -4.47 -25.73 1.02
N SER A 186 -5.00 -26.97 1.07
CA SER A 186 -5.18 -27.69 2.34
C SER A 186 -3.86 -27.73 3.10
N GLN A 187 -3.93 -27.24 4.32
CA GLN A 187 -2.81 -27.12 5.24
C GLN A 187 -3.16 -27.91 6.49
N LYS A 188 -2.53 -29.08 6.64
CA LYS A 188 -2.62 -29.85 7.88
C LYS A 188 -1.50 -29.37 8.80
N MET A 189 -1.88 -28.72 9.89
CA MET A 189 -0.97 -28.44 11.00
C MET A 189 -1.44 -29.24 12.20
N GLY A 190 -0.50 -29.67 13.04
CA GLY A 190 -0.83 -30.35 14.28
C GLY A 190 -1.61 -29.43 15.22
N PHE A 191 -2.43 -30.00 16.12
CA PHE A 191 -3.19 -29.24 17.12
C PHE A 191 -2.35 -28.17 17.84
N HIS A 192 -1.11 -28.51 18.23
CA HIS A 192 -0.20 -27.59 18.91
C HIS A 192 0.30 -26.44 18.05
N GLU A 193 0.28 -26.61 16.73
CA GLU A 193 0.67 -25.58 15.77
C GLU A 193 -0.48 -24.60 15.49
N TRP A 194 -1.74 -24.99 15.76
CA TRP A 194 -2.93 -24.12 15.71
C TRP A 194 -3.23 -23.41 17.03
N THR A 195 -2.75 -23.93 18.17
CA THR A 195 -2.86 -23.22 19.45
C THR A 195 -1.92 -22.02 19.45
N TYR A 196 -2.48 -20.85 19.19
CA TYR A 196 -1.77 -19.59 19.24
C TYR A 196 -1.68 -19.10 20.69
N ASP A 197 -0.47 -18.73 21.13
CA ASP A 197 -0.29 -17.88 22.31
C ASP A 197 -0.62 -16.39 22.00
N ALA A 198 -0.96 -16.09 20.75
CA ALA A 198 -1.35 -14.77 20.27
C ALA A 198 -2.69 -14.36 20.90
N HIS A 199 -2.65 -13.35 21.75
CA HIS A 199 -3.86 -12.72 22.28
C HIS A 199 -4.23 -11.53 21.37
N ILE A 200 -5.53 -11.21 21.29
CA ILE A 200 -5.97 -9.99 20.62
C ILE A 200 -5.36 -8.80 21.38
N ASP A 201 -4.50 -8.06 20.69
CA ASP A 201 -3.85 -6.86 21.20
C ASP A 201 -4.38 -5.63 20.45
N HIS A 202 -5.14 -4.80 21.17
CA HIS A 202 -5.74 -3.57 20.67
C HIS A 202 -4.75 -2.40 20.58
N THR A 203 -3.47 -2.60 20.87
CA THR A 203 -2.46 -1.56 20.66
C THR A 203 -2.34 -1.21 19.18
N ASP A 204 -2.06 0.06 18.89
CA ASP A 204 -1.81 0.47 17.52
C ASP A 204 -0.52 -0.16 16.97
N ARG A 205 -0.36 -0.10 15.64
CA ARG A 205 0.89 -0.49 14.98
C ARG A 205 2.05 0.32 15.58
N ARG A 206 3.06 -0.38 16.11
CA ARG A 206 4.26 0.28 16.63
C ARG A 206 5.05 0.91 15.46
N LEU A 207 5.47 2.15 15.64
CA LEU A 207 6.34 2.84 14.68
C LEU A 207 7.75 2.27 14.72
N VAL A 208 8.46 2.32 13.59
CA VAL A 208 9.86 1.89 13.51
C VAL A 208 10.70 2.77 14.44
N PRO A 209 11.49 2.19 15.36
CA PRO A 209 12.38 2.96 16.22
C PRO A 209 13.40 3.75 15.39
N HIS A 210 13.53 5.04 15.69
CA HIS A 210 14.55 5.90 15.10
C HIS A 210 15.75 6.06 16.05
N VAL A 211 16.93 6.36 15.49
CA VAL A 211 18.04 6.90 16.28
C VAL A 211 17.64 8.24 16.93
N ASP A 212 18.37 8.62 17.96
CA ASP A 212 18.24 9.95 18.54
C ASP A 212 18.58 11.04 17.52
N LYS A 213 17.87 12.17 17.60
CA LYS A 213 17.98 13.28 16.66
C LYS A 213 19.38 13.85 16.59
N ASP A 214 20.02 14.12 17.73
CA ASP A 214 21.36 14.72 17.75
C ASP A 214 22.38 13.77 17.13
N THR A 215 22.19 12.46 17.34
CA THR A 215 23.03 11.43 16.72
C THR A 215 22.83 11.38 15.21
N ALA A 216 21.57 11.45 14.72
CA ALA A 216 21.26 11.49 13.29
C ALA A 216 21.89 12.69 12.59
N LEU A 217 21.77 13.88 13.20
CA LEU A 217 22.26 15.13 12.63
C LEU A 217 23.79 15.17 12.49
N ASN A 218 24.52 14.47 13.36
CA ASN A 218 25.99 14.47 13.35
C ASN A 218 26.61 13.36 12.49
N ASN A 219 25.81 12.47 11.88
CA ASN A 219 26.34 11.37 11.08
C ASN A 219 25.47 11.05 9.85
N LEU A 220 25.88 11.57 8.69
CA LEU A 220 25.21 11.35 7.41
C LEU A 220 25.11 9.86 7.01
N LYS A 221 26.07 9.02 7.41
CA LYS A 221 26.12 7.60 7.00
C LYS A 221 25.34 6.70 7.95
N LEU A 222 24.82 7.24 9.04
CA LEU A 222 24.06 6.47 10.01
C LEU A 222 22.66 6.21 9.46
N GLU A 223 22.26 4.96 9.48
CA GLU A 223 20.87 4.59 9.23
C GLU A 223 19.99 5.11 10.38
N VAL A 224 18.98 5.92 10.02
CA VAL A 224 18.13 6.60 11.00
C VAL A 224 17.04 5.65 11.51
N GLU A 225 16.44 4.90 10.60
CA GLU A 225 15.43 3.88 10.90
C GLU A 225 16.13 2.58 11.30
N LYS A 226 16.01 2.16 12.56
CA LYS A 226 16.74 0.97 13.05
C LYS A 226 16.09 -0.36 12.69
N GLY A 227 14.87 -0.31 12.14
CA GLY A 227 13.98 -1.47 12.11
C GLY A 227 13.57 -1.92 13.52
N PHE A 228 12.88 -3.05 13.61
CA PHE A 228 12.59 -3.68 14.90
C PHE A 228 13.77 -4.54 15.35
N ASP A 229 14.13 -4.43 16.63
CA ASP A 229 15.02 -5.41 17.23
C ASP A 229 14.33 -6.78 17.34
N THR A 230 15.10 -7.82 17.69
CA THR A 230 14.57 -9.18 17.76
C THR A 230 13.43 -9.34 18.75
N ASN A 231 13.44 -8.63 19.88
CA ASN A 231 12.39 -8.75 20.89
C ASN A 231 11.12 -8.07 20.41
N LEU A 232 11.23 -6.84 19.92
CA LEU A 232 10.12 -6.07 19.35
C LEU A 232 9.52 -6.79 18.13
N GLY A 233 10.37 -7.34 17.26
CA GLY A 233 9.94 -8.12 16.12
C GLY A 233 9.21 -9.40 16.53
N TYR A 234 9.65 -10.08 17.59
CA TYR A 234 8.96 -11.25 18.14
C TYR A 234 7.61 -10.86 18.77
N GLU A 235 7.56 -9.78 19.55
CA GLU A 235 6.31 -9.24 20.09
C GLU A 235 5.30 -8.91 18.99
N GLU A 236 5.72 -8.22 17.93
CA GLU A 236 4.83 -7.90 16.80
C GLU A 236 4.44 -9.16 16.01
N ALA A 237 5.34 -10.13 15.84
CA ALA A 237 5.02 -11.40 15.17
C ALA A 237 4.01 -12.25 15.97
N MET A 238 4.06 -12.21 17.31
CA MET A 238 3.08 -12.86 18.17
C MET A 238 1.67 -12.25 18.09
N ARG A 239 1.50 -11.11 17.41
CA ARG A 239 0.17 -10.53 17.14
C ARG A 239 -0.48 -11.10 15.86
N CYS A 240 0.23 -11.94 15.11
CA CYS A 240 -0.30 -12.57 13.91
C CYS A 240 -1.44 -13.54 14.25
N LEU A 241 -2.61 -13.31 13.65
CA LEU A 241 -3.80 -14.16 13.78
C LEU A 241 -3.97 -15.15 12.61
N ASN A 242 -2.96 -15.30 11.75
CA ASN A 242 -2.97 -16.19 10.57
C ASN A 242 -4.21 -16.01 9.69
N CYS A 243 -4.54 -14.76 9.35
CA CYS A 243 -5.64 -14.43 8.44
C CYS A 243 -5.43 -14.98 7.02
N ASP A 244 -4.24 -15.49 6.70
CA ASP A 244 -3.95 -16.21 5.46
C ASP A 244 -4.48 -17.66 5.49
N VAL A 245 -4.96 -18.18 6.62
CA VAL A 245 -5.60 -19.49 6.71
C VAL A 245 -7.10 -19.38 6.91
N GLN A 246 -7.84 -20.02 6.01
CA GLN A 246 -9.30 -19.99 5.96
C GLN A 246 -9.88 -21.34 6.38
N THR A 247 -10.94 -21.33 7.17
CA THR A 247 -11.76 -22.52 7.44
C THR A 247 -12.70 -22.74 6.27
N VAL A 248 -12.52 -23.83 5.52
CA VAL A 248 -13.33 -24.14 4.33
C VAL A 248 -14.25 -25.32 4.64
N PHE A 249 -15.53 -25.16 4.32
CA PHE A 249 -16.52 -26.23 4.46
C PHE A 249 -16.89 -26.81 3.10
N SER A 250 -17.07 -28.13 3.03
CA SER A 250 -17.55 -28.86 1.85
C SER A 250 -18.81 -29.65 2.20
N GLU A 251 -19.93 -29.18 1.67
CA GLU A 251 -21.27 -29.72 1.88
C GLU A 251 -21.36 -31.18 1.42
N SER A 252 -20.71 -31.49 0.30
CA SER A 252 -20.73 -32.83 -0.32
C SER A 252 -20.18 -33.92 0.59
N LEU A 253 -19.15 -33.57 1.38
CA LEU A 253 -18.45 -34.46 2.31
C LEU A 253 -19.13 -34.50 3.68
N CYS A 254 -19.99 -33.53 4.01
CA CYS A 254 -20.66 -33.49 5.29
C CYS A 254 -21.63 -34.68 5.43
N ILE A 255 -21.56 -35.32 6.60
CA ILE A 255 -22.48 -36.38 7.04
C ILE A 255 -23.32 -35.93 8.24
N GLU A 256 -23.18 -34.67 8.64
CA GLU A 256 -24.01 -34.03 9.67
C GLU A 256 -23.97 -34.76 11.03
N CYS A 257 -22.76 -35.16 11.43
CA CYS A 257 -22.51 -35.85 12.70
C CYS A 257 -22.32 -34.92 13.91
N ASP A 258 -22.46 -33.61 13.72
CA ASP A 258 -22.31 -32.54 14.72
C ASP A 258 -20.96 -32.45 15.47
N ALA A 259 -19.99 -33.28 15.12
CA ALA A 259 -18.68 -33.31 15.77
C ALA A 259 -17.91 -31.97 15.71
N CYS A 260 -18.13 -31.14 14.68
CA CYS A 260 -17.54 -29.81 14.58
C CYS A 260 -18.24 -28.76 15.46
N VAL A 261 -19.52 -28.95 15.76
CA VAL A 261 -20.28 -28.12 16.72
C VAL A 261 -19.77 -28.42 18.12
N ASP A 262 -19.72 -29.70 18.48
CA ASP A 262 -19.31 -30.17 19.82
C ASP A 262 -17.89 -29.76 20.22
N VAL A 263 -16.97 -29.68 19.25
CA VAL A 263 -15.56 -29.33 19.50
C VAL A 263 -15.31 -27.82 19.46
N CYS A 264 -16.27 -27.02 19.00
CA CYS A 264 -16.08 -25.58 18.82
C CYS A 264 -16.07 -24.89 20.20
N PRO A 265 -14.98 -24.21 20.59
CA PRO A 265 -14.88 -23.58 21.90
C PRO A 265 -15.75 -22.33 22.05
N THR A 266 -16.18 -21.73 20.94
CA THR A 266 -16.99 -20.50 20.90
C THR A 266 -18.42 -20.73 20.39
N GLU A 267 -18.83 -21.99 20.19
CA GLU A 267 -20.16 -22.37 19.69
C GLU A 267 -20.56 -21.66 18.38
N CYS A 268 -19.56 -21.33 17.55
CA CYS A 268 -19.77 -20.53 16.34
C CYS A 268 -20.34 -21.32 15.16
N ILE A 269 -20.27 -22.65 15.17
CA ILE A 269 -20.77 -23.52 14.09
C ILE A 269 -22.11 -24.12 14.50
N ASN A 270 -23.09 -24.03 13.60
CA ASN A 270 -24.48 -24.39 13.85
C ASN A 270 -25.03 -25.20 12.67
N PHE A 271 -25.91 -26.16 12.93
CA PHE A 271 -26.73 -26.80 11.90
C PHE A 271 -28.21 -26.54 12.19
N THR A 272 -28.85 -25.71 11.37
CA THR A 272 -30.23 -25.25 11.59
C THR A 272 -31.07 -25.40 10.33
N GLU A 273 -32.38 -25.31 10.47
CA GLU A 273 -33.27 -25.10 9.32
C GLU A 273 -32.95 -23.75 8.66
N PRO A 274 -33.00 -23.66 7.31
CA PRO A 274 -32.77 -22.41 6.60
C PRO A 274 -33.90 -21.41 6.90
N GLU A 275 -33.56 -20.13 6.92
CA GLU A 275 -34.50 -19.02 7.09
C GLU A 275 -34.54 -18.15 5.84
N GLU A 276 -35.67 -17.48 5.60
CA GLU A 276 -35.79 -16.51 4.51
C GLU A 276 -35.07 -15.19 4.84
N GLU A 277 -35.09 -14.79 6.11
CA GLU A 277 -34.44 -13.57 6.60
C GLU A 277 -33.19 -13.91 7.43
N GLU A 278 -32.06 -13.29 7.11
CA GLU A 278 -30.79 -13.46 7.85
C GLU A 278 -30.93 -13.06 9.33
N ALA A 279 -31.78 -12.07 9.63
CA ALA A 279 -32.06 -11.63 11.00
C ALA A 279 -32.60 -12.78 11.86
N ASP A 280 -33.53 -13.57 11.33
CA ASP A 280 -34.09 -14.72 12.02
C ASP A 280 -33.05 -15.83 12.18
N LEU A 281 -32.23 -16.06 11.13
CA LEU A 281 -31.15 -17.04 11.17
C LEU A 281 -30.14 -16.73 12.28
N ARG A 282 -29.71 -15.47 12.38
CA ARG A 282 -28.75 -15.00 13.40
C ARG A 282 -29.25 -15.19 14.82
N GLN A 283 -30.56 -15.05 15.07
CA GLN A 283 -31.15 -15.24 16.39
C GLN A 283 -31.35 -16.71 16.77
N LYS A 284 -31.40 -17.61 15.78
CA LYS A 284 -31.61 -19.06 15.97
C LYS A 284 -30.31 -19.85 16.21
N LEU A 285 -29.14 -19.22 16.04
CA LEU A 285 -27.86 -19.84 16.36
C LEU A 285 -27.74 -20.11 17.87
N LEU A 286 -26.89 -21.07 18.25
CA LEU A 286 -26.59 -21.40 19.65
C LEU A 286 -26.19 -20.16 20.44
N VAL A 287 -25.34 -19.31 19.83
CA VAL A 287 -25.03 -17.96 20.28
C VAL A 287 -25.49 -17.00 19.19
N ALA A 288 -26.37 -16.06 19.54
CA ALA A 288 -26.93 -15.14 18.57
C ALA A 288 -25.84 -14.22 17.96
N ALA A 289 -25.75 -14.21 16.62
CA ALA A 289 -24.77 -13.40 15.89
C ALA A 289 -25.25 -11.93 15.79
N THR A 290 -24.79 -11.09 16.71
CA THR A 290 -25.26 -9.70 16.87
C THR A 290 -24.47 -8.66 16.07
N ASN A 291 -23.28 -9.01 15.58
CA ASN A 291 -22.45 -8.11 14.78
C ASN A 291 -22.88 -8.14 13.31
N TRP A 292 -23.44 -7.02 12.83
CA TRP A 292 -23.90 -6.85 11.46
C TRP A 292 -22.84 -6.32 10.50
N GLU A 293 -21.70 -5.86 11.02
CA GLU A 293 -20.55 -5.47 10.18
C GLU A 293 -19.78 -6.69 9.65
N GLN A 294 -20.05 -7.87 10.24
CA GLN A 294 -19.45 -9.14 9.85
C GLN A 294 -20.52 -10.08 9.29
N ASP A 295 -20.29 -10.57 8.08
CA ASP A 295 -21.15 -11.57 7.44
C ASP A 295 -21.05 -12.92 8.18
N ILE A 296 -22.18 -13.63 8.26
CA ILE A 296 -22.21 -15.03 8.70
C ILE A 296 -21.97 -15.96 7.50
N TYR A 297 -21.22 -17.03 7.71
CA TYR A 297 -20.97 -18.00 6.66
C TYR A 297 -22.08 -19.06 6.66
N VAL A 298 -22.88 -19.08 5.60
CA VAL A 298 -23.97 -20.05 5.40
C VAL A 298 -23.62 -21.00 4.26
N SER A 299 -23.73 -22.31 4.48
CA SER A 299 -23.52 -23.32 3.43
C SER A 299 -24.73 -23.46 2.51
N ASP A 300 -24.55 -24.15 1.39
CA ASP A 300 -25.68 -24.71 0.65
C ASP A 300 -26.52 -25.68 1.52
N THR A 301 -27.74 -25.98 1.06
CA THR A 301 -28.63 -26.94 1.73
C THR A 301 -28.01 -28.34 1.77
N LEU A 302 -27.95 -28.93 2.96
CA LEU A 302 -27.37 -30.24 3.22
C LEU A 302 -28.37 -31.38 2.98
N LYS A 303 -27.90 -32.62 3.14
CA LYS A 303 -28.67 -33.84 2.85
C LYS A 303 -29.93 -33.96 3.72
N THR A 304 -29.89 -33.47 4.96
CA THR A 304 -31.08 -33.44 5.85
C THR A 304 -31.99 -32.23 5.63
N LYS A 305 -31.70 -31.35 4.66
CA LYS A 305 -32.37 -30.06 4.41
C LYS A 305 -32.04 -28.94 5.40
N ARG A 306 -31.10 -29.17 6.33
CA ARG A 306 -30.50 -28.12 7.16
C ARG A 306 -29.43 -27.35 6.39
N VAL A 307 -28.98 -26.24 6.95
CA VAL A 307 -27.80 -25.48 6.52
C VAL A 307 -26.77 -25.47 7.65
N MET A 308 -25.48 -25.45 7.28
CA MET A 308 -24.41 -25.10 8.20
C MET A 308 -24.33 -23.57 8.26
N VAL A 309 -24.31 -23.02 9.47
CA VAL A 309 -24.10 -21.59 9.70
C VAL A 309 -22.93 -21.41 10.65
N LYS A 310 -21.95 -20.61 10.24
CA LYS A 310 -20.78 -20.26 11.03
C LYS A 310 -20.75 -18.75 11.28
N ASP A 311 -20.73 -18.37 12.55
CA ASP A 311 -20.47 -16.98 12.94
C ASP A 311 -18.96 -16.71 12.88
N GLU A 312 -18.53 -16.00 11.84
CA GLU A 312 -17.13 -15.64 11.63
C GLU A 312 -16.61 -14.65 12.69
N ASN A 313 -17.50 -13.82 13.26
CA ASN A 313 -17.11 -12.80 14.23
C ASN A 313 -16.50 -13.38 15.51
N VAL A 314 -16.95 -14.58 15.91
CA VAL A 314 -16.48 -15.27 17.13
C VAL A 314 -15.63 -16.50 16.83
N CYS A 315 -15.34 -16.79 15.55
CA CYS A 315 -14.48 -17.91 15.20
C CYS A 315 -13.01 -17.60 15.52
N LEU A 316 -12.35 -18.50 16.25
CA LEU A 316 -10.93 -18.35 16.60
C LEU A 316 -9.95 -18.89 15.52
N HIS A 317 -10.46 -19.41 14.40
CA HIS A 317 -9.65 -20.08 13.36
C HIS A 317 -8.70 -21.17 13.91
N CYS A 318 -9.10 -21.82 15.01
CA CYS A 318 -8.27 -22.79 15.74
C CYS A 318 -8.14 -24.18 15.07
N GLY A 319 -8.82 -24.42 13.94
CA GLY A 319 -8.74 -25.68 13.19
C GLY A 319 -9.39 -26.91 13.84
N LEU A 320 -9.96 -26.81 15.04
CA LEU A 320 -10.54 -27.97 15.74
C LEU A 320 -11.69 -28.63 14.97
N CYS A 321 -12.50 -27.84 14.27
CA CYS A 321 -13.56 -28.35 13.41
C CYS A 321 -13.02 -29.23 12.28
N ALA A 322 -11.89 -28.86 11.67
CA ALA A 322 -11.23 -29.61 10.60
C ALA A 322 -10.59 -30.89 11.14
N GLU A 323 -9.86 -30.80 12.25
CA GLU A 323 -9.22 -31.97 12.88
C GLU A 323 -10.23 -33.00 13.39
N ARG A 324 -11.38 -32.54 13.91
CA ARG A 324 -12.42 -33.44 14.44
C ARG A 324 -13.30 -34.02 13.34
N CYS A 325 -13.35 -33.42 12.16
CA CYS A 325 -14.26 -33.83 11.09
C CYS A 325 -13.88 -35.21 10.52
N PRO A 326 -14.72 -36.26 10.67
CA PRO A 326 -14.37 -37.61 10.23
C PRO A 326 -14.33 -37.76 8.70
N THR A 327 -14.91 -36.82 7.96
CA THR A 327 -15.00 -36.86 6.50
C THR A 327 -14.18 -35.77 5.81
N SER A 328 -13.46 -34.95 6.58
CA SER A 328 -12.78 -33.74 6.07
C SER A 328 -13.72 -32.80 5.32
N ALA A 329 -15.00 -32.73 5.75
CA ALA A 329 -15.92 -31.71 5.32
C ALA A 329 -15.51 -30.32 5.81
N TRP A 330 -14.78 -30.23 6.92
CA TRP A 330 -14.03 -29.04 7.31
C TRP A 330 -12.55 -29.23 6.99
N ASP A 331 -11.94 -28.20 6.42
CA ASP A 331 -10.52 -28.15 6.09
C ASP A 331 -9.95 -26.77 6.44
N MET A 332 -8.66 -26.72 6.79
CA MET A 332 -7.92 -25.48 6.98
C MET A 332 -7.11 -25.24 5.71
N GLN A 333 -7.43 -24.18 4.96
CA GLN A 333 -6.78 -23.92 3.69
C GLN A 333 -6.03 -22.60 3.71
N LYS A 334 -4.73 -22.64 3.39
CA LYS A 334 -3.89 -21.46 3.28
C LYS A 334 -4.13 -20.79 1.94
N TYR A 335 -4.38 -19.49 1.97
CA TYR A 335 -4.45 -18.63 0.81
C TYR A 335 -3.07 -18.42 0.22
N LEU A 336 -2.92 -18.84 -1.03
CA LEU A 336 -1.72 -18.63 -1.83
C LEU A 336 -2.02 -17.58 -2.89
N TYR A 337 -1.22 -16.52 -2.90
CA TYR A 337 -1.23 -15.49 -3.95
C TYR A 337 0.06 -15.55 -4.75
N ASN A 338 -0.05 -15.77 -6.05
CA ASN A 338 1.09 -15.76 -6.97
C ASN A 338 0.84 -14.77 -8.10
N VAL A 339 1.63 -13.70 -8.12
CA VAL A 339 1.59 -12.68 -9.17
C VAL A 339 2.00 -13.29 -10.50
N THR A 340 1.30 -12.90 -11.57
CA THR A 340 1.67 -13.24 -12.96
C THR A 340 3.08 -12.73 -13.27
N LYS A 341 3.96 -13.63 -13.70
CA LYS A 341 5.36 -13.33 -14.06
C LYS A 341 5.60 -13.57 -15.55
N ALA A 342 6.52 -12.79 -16.11
CA ALA A 342 7.02 -12.96 -17.46
C ALA A 342 7.94 -14.19 -17.54
N GLY A 343 7.84 -14.95 -18.63
CA GLY A 343 8.51 -16.24 -18.77
C GLY A 343 7.85 -17.24 -17.84
N LYS A 344 7.24 -18.30 -18.40
CA LYS A 344 6.67 -19.36 -17.57
C LYS A 344 7.67 -19.79 -16.49
N VAL A 345 7.22 -19.79 -15.24
CA VAL A 345 7.65 -20.82 -14.29
C VAL A 345 7.13 -22.12 -14.91
N ALA A 346 8.03 -22.91 -15.49
CA ALA A 346 7.70 -24.19 -16.12
C ALA A 346 7.00 -25.13 -15.13
#